data_AF-Q4T3X2-F1
#
_entry.id   AF-Q4T3X2-F1
#
_cell.length_a   1.000
_cell.length_b   1.000
_cell.length_c   1.000
_cell.angle_alpha   90.00
_cell.angle_beta   90.00
_cell.angle_gamma   90.00
#
_symmetry.space_group_name_H-M   'P 1'
#
loop_
_entity.id
_entity.type
_entity.pdbx_description
1 polymer ?
#
loop_
_entity_poly.entity_id
_entity_poly.type
_entity_poly.pdbx_seq_one_letter_code
_entity_poly.pdbx_strand_id
1 'polypeptide(L)'
;MRRPAAASLFSLSCAGEAAGLLRSLEVLTPQVETKMLIFRDIISEDELFSDNFKMKVSEDGMFYEVEGTRVTRKNDGIDGALIGANASAEDAEEGTEEGTVTDVDIILNHNLQPSAFSKKSYMVYVKDYMKAIKSHLEEHNPERVADFMKAAPAAIKRITSDFDNFQFYSGSTMNPAGIVGALNYREDGITPYMLFFKDGLLSEKLTSQMAPTTRRSS
;
A
#
# COMPACT_ATOMS: atom_id res chain seq x y z
N MET A 1 -68.79 11.42 -37.18
CA MET A 1 -69.11 12.31 -38.31
C MET A 1 -68.30 13.59 -38.19
N ARG A 2 -67.64 13.98 -39.28
CA ARG A 2 -67.24 15.35 -39.70
C ARG A 2 -66.22 16.12 -38.84
N ARG A 3 -65.00 16.22 -39.39
CA ARG A 3 -64.12 17.41 -39.29
C ARG A 3 -64.77 18.60 -40.02
N PRO A 4 -64.41 19.85 -39.68
CA PRO A 4 -63.35 20.58 -40.42
C PRO A 4 -62.46 21.42 -39.47
N ALA A 5 -61.16 21.69 -39.64
CA ALA A 5 -60.36 22.22 -40.76
C ALA A 5 -60.73 23.66 -41.17
N ALA A 6 -59.95 24.65 -40.72
CA ALA A 6 -59.36 25.71 -41.55
C ALA A 6 -58.77 26.86 -40.70
N ALA A 7 -57.47 27.08 -40.84
CA ALA A 7 -56.87 28.41 -40.78
C ALA A 7 -55.79 28.49 -41.87
N SER A 8 -56.21 29.01 -43.02
CA SER A 8 -55.51 29.98 -43.89
C SER A 8 -54.58 30.92 -43.10
N LEU A 9 -53.52 31.56 -43.60
CA LEU A 9 -52.77 31.73 -44.87
C LEU A 9 -51.36 32.17 -44.35
N PHE A 10 -50.22 31.95 -45.00
CA PHE A 10 -49.76 32.70 -46.17
C PHE A 10 -48.41 32.10 -46.59
N SER A 11 -48.21 32.08 -47.89
CA SER A 11 -47.06 31.54 -48.62
C SER A 11 -45.83 32.45 -48.60
N LEU A 12 -44.66 31.78 -48.65
CA LEU A 12 -43.40 32.12 -49.33
C LEU A 12 -42.71 33.47 -49.05
N SER A 13 -41.48 33.41 -48.54
CA SER A 13 -40.31 33.75 -49.37
C SER A 13 -39.02 33.21 -48.75
N CYS A 14 -38.20 32.60 -49.60
CA CYS A 14 -36.86 32.09 -49.33
C CYS A 14 -35.89 33.18 -48.91
N ALA A 15 -34.92 32.85 -48.04
CA ALA A 15 -33.49 32.88 -48.33
C ALA A 15 -32.67 32.79 -47.04
N GLY A 16 -31.58 32.01 -47.10
CA GLY A 16 -30.36 32.40 -46.43
C GLY A 16 -29.98 31.63 -45.17
N GLU A 17 -28.88 30.90 -45.33
CA GLU A 17 -27.82 30.74 -44.33
C GLU A 17 -27.95 29.60 -43.31
N ALA A 18 -27.30 28.51 -43.70
CA ALA A 18 -26.79 27.47 -42.82
C ALA A 18 -25.91 28.10 -41.72
N ALA A 19 -26.36 28.05 -40.47
CA ALA A 19 -25.54 28.32 -39.31
C ALA A 19 -25.63 27.14 -38.33
N GLY A 20 -24.61 26.27 -38.42
CA GLY A 20 -23.95 25.70 -37.25
C GLY A 20 -24.78 24.79 -36.34
N LEU A 21 -25.10 23.59 -36.82
CA LEU A 21 -25.38 22.45 -35.94
C LEU A 21 -24.05 21.89 -35.39
N LEU A 22 -23.36 22.66 -34.54
CA LEU A 22 -22.24 22.14 -33.73
C LEU A 22 -22.78 21.82 -32.34
N ARG A 23 -23.46 20.68 -32.26
CA ARG A 23 -23.70 20.01 -30.99
C ARG A 23 -22.33 19.57 -30.51
N SER A 24 -21.79 20.27 -29.52
CA SER A 24 -20.53 19.96 -28.86
C SER A 24 -20.48 18.47 -28.53
N LEU A 25 -19.75 17.71 -29.34
CA LEU A 25 -19.27 16.40 -28.98
C LEU A 25 -18.12 16.68 -28.00
N GLU A 26 -18.46 16.91 -26.73
CA GLU A 26 -17.45 16.77 -25.68
C GLU A 26 -16.96 15.32 -25.78
N VAL A 27 -15.77 15.18 -26.36
CA VAL A 27 -15.02 13.94 -26.38
C VAL A 27 -14.79 13.61 -24.91
N LEU A 28 -15.61 12.71 -24.36
CA LEU A 28 -15.38 12.07 -23.07
C LEU A 28 -14.05 11.34 -23.20
N THR A 29 -12.97 12.03 -22.85
CA THR A 29 -11.65 11.42 -22.70
C THR A 29 -11.81 10.30 -21.68
N PRO A 30 -11.38 9.06 -21.96
CA PRO A 30 -11.38 8.01 -20.96
C PRO A 30 -10.45 8.45 -19.83
N GLN A 31 -11.01 8.79 -18.68
CA GLN A 31 -10.26 9.01 -17.46
C GLN A 31 -9.68 7.65 -17.08
N VAL A 32 -8.35 7.49 -17.18
CA VAL A 32 -7.69 6.30 -16.65
C VAL A 32 -7.63 6.48 -15.13
N GLU A 33 -8.62 5.92 -14.44
CA GLU A 33 -8.67 5.91 -12.98
C GLU A 33 -7.66 4.86 -12.49
N THR A 34 -6.42 5.29 -12.20
CA THR A 34 -5.46 4.43 -11.52
C THR A 34 -5.86 4.35 -10.04
N LYS A 35 -6.48 3.22 -9.68
CA LYS A 35 -6.80 2.87 -8.30
C LYS A 35 -5.54 2.28 -7.67
N MET A 36 -4.87 3.02 -6.80
CA MET A 36 -3.82 2.49 -5.93
C MET A 36 -4.35 2.39 -4.50
N LEU A 37 -4.10 1.28 -3.84
CA LEU A 37 -4.42 1.05 -2.44
C LEU A 37 -3.17 1.23 -1.59
N ILE A 38 -3.27 2.04 -0.55
CA ILE A 38 -2.23 2.23 0.45
C ILE A 38 -2.68 1.57 1.75
N PHE A 39 -1.77 0.85 2.39
CA PHE A 39 -2.01 0.21 3.67
C PHE A 39 -1.30 1.01 4.77
N ARG A 40 -2.09 1.59 5.67
CA ARG A 40 -1.62 2.38 6.81
C ARG A 40 -1.85 1.65 8.11
N ASP A 41 -0.96 1.84 9.07
CA ASP A 41 -1.17 1.41 10.45
C ASP A 41 -2.34 2.18 11.09
N ILE A 42 -3.20 1.48 11.83
CA ILE A 42 -4.33 2.11 12.52
C ILE A 42 -3.88 2.96 13.72
N ILE A 43 -2.68 2.71 14.27
CA ILE A 43 -2.17 3.37 15.49
C ILE A 43 -1.25 4.54 15.14
N SER A 44 -0.25 4.30 14.30
CA SER A 44 0.73 5.34 13.93
C SER A 44 0.35 6.15 12.69
N GLU A 45 -0.65 5.70 11.92
CA GLU A 45 -1.04 6.27 10.61
C GLU A 45 0.08 6.23 9.55
N ASP A 46 1.19 5.54 9.84
CA ASP A 46 2.29 5.34 8.92
C ASP A 46 1.86 4.47 7.75
N GLU A 47 2.29 4.87 6.55
CA GLU A 47 2.21 4.05 5.36
C GLU A 47 3.26 2.93 5.41
N LEU A 48 2.84 1.69 5.15
CA LEU A 48 3.72 0.52 5.25
C LEU A 48 3.98 -0.16 3.92
N PHE A 49 2.93 -0.32 3.13
CA PHE A 49 2.98 -0.91 1.79
C PHE A 49 1.80 -0.45 0.94
N SER A 50 1.89 -0.70 -0.36
CA SER A 50 0.83 -0.45 -1.32
C SER A 50 0.41 -1.72 -2.07
N ASP A 51 -0.66 -1.66 -2.86
CA ASP A 51 -1.10 -2.73 -3.75
C ASP A 51 -0.20 -2.97 -4.97
N ASN A 52 0.86 -2.17 -5.13
CA ASN A 52 1.87 -2.43 -6.15
C ASN A 52 2.72 -3.68 -5.84
N PHE A 53 2.69 -4.17 -4.61
CA PHE A 53 3.38 -5.39 -4.19
C PHE A 53 2.46 -6.61 -4.24
N LYS A 54 3.03 -7.79 -4.50
CA LYS A 54 2.28 -9.03 -4.41
C LYS A 54 1.97 -9.32 -2.94
N MET A 55 0.71 -9.20 -2.56
CA MET A 55 0.26 -9.54 -1.21
C MET A 55 -0.69 -10.74 -1.22
N LYS A 56 -0.60 -11.56 -0.18
CA LYS A 56 -1.57 -12.61 0.13
C LYS A 56 -1.95 -12.57 1.59
N VAL A 57 -3.18 -12.96 1.91
CA VAL A 57 -3.57 -13.19 3.30
C VAL A 57 -3.02 -14.56 3.70
N SER A 58 -2.35 -14.63 4.85
CA SER A 58 -1.87 -15.89 5.43
C SER A 58 -3.02 -16.88 5.64
N GLU A 59 -2.74 -18.18 5.63
CA GLU A 59 -3.74 -19.23 5.88
C GLU A 59 -4.48 -19.04 7.21
N ASP A 60 -3.78 -18.52 8.23
CA ASP A 60 -4.34 -18.21 9.55
C ASP A 60 -5.29 -16.99 9.56
N GLY A 61 -5.38 -16.27 8.44
CA GLY A 61 -6.18 -15.04 8.29
C GLY A 61 -5.64 -13.81 9.03
N MET A 62 -4.49 -13.91 9.71
CA MET A 62 -3.98 -12.88 10.63
C MET A 62 -2.97 -11.93 10.00
N PHE A 63 -2.26 -12.35 8.96
CA PHE A 63 -1.22 -11.55 8.31
C PHE A 63 -1.54 -11.25 6.86
N TYR A 64 -1.13 -10.07 6.40
CA TYR A 64 -0.74 -9.90 5.00
C TYR A 64 0.73 -10.31 4.86
N GLU A 65 1.00 -11.24 3.94
CA GLU A 65 2.34 -11.55 3.49
C GLU A 65 2.61 -10.77 2.21
N VAL A 66 3.50 -9.79 2.28
CA VAL A 66 3.85 -8.90 1.19
C VAL A 66 5.22 -9.32 0.65
N GLU A 67 5.28 -9.79 -0.59
CA GLU A 67 6.51 -10.18 -1.26
C GLU A 67 7.21 -8.95 -1.82
N GLY A 68 8.50 -8.82 -1.50
CA GLY A 68 9.36 -7.77 -2.00
C GLY A 68 10.47 -8.31 -2.89
N THR A 69 11.34 -7.41 -3.35
CA THR A 69 12.56 -7.75 -4.08
C THR A 69 13.73 -6.98 -3.48
N ARG A 70 14.91 -7.61 -3.37
CA ARG A 70 16.14 -6.89 -3.00
C ARG A 70 16.56 -5.98 -4.14
N VAL A 71 16.76 -4.70 -3.85
CA VAL A 71 17.17 -3.69 -4.83
C VAL A 71 18.33 -2.87 -4.30
N THR A 72 19.24 -2.49 -5.20
CA THR A 72 20.35 -1.58 -4.91
C THR A 72 20.06 -0.22 -5.55
N ARG A 73 20.12 0.85 -4.76
CA ARG A 73 19.92 2.23 -5.22
C ARG A 73 21.16 3.07 -4.93
N LYS A 74 21.50 4.00 -5.83
CA LYS A 74 22.51 5.02 -5.56
C LYS A 74 21.95 6.02 -4.53
N ASN A 75 22.75 6.32 -3.51
CA ASN A 75 22.39 7.14 -2.36
C ASN A 75 22.76 8.60 -2.67
N ASP A 76 21.79 9.39 -3.13
CA ASP A 76 22.02 10.82 -3.42
C ASP A 76 21.94 11.72 -2.17
N GLY A 77 21.98 11.18 -0.93
CA GLY A 77 22.12 12.03 0.26
C GLY A 77 21.62 11.53 1.63
N ILE A 78 21.88 10.27 2.05
CA ILE A 78 21.61 9.83 3.44
C ILE A 78 22.90 9.32 4.11
N ASP A 79 23.22 9.88 5.28
CA ASP A 79 24.34 9.51 6.15
C ASP A 79 24.45 7.98 6.33
N GLY A 80 25.56 7.40 5.90
CA GLY A 80 25.84 5.96 5.94
C GLY A 80 25.93 5.34 7.34
N ALA A 81 25.57 6.09 8.39
CA ALA A 81 25.60 5.65 9.79
C ALA A 81 24.29 5.01 10.29
N LEU A 82 23.20 5.07 9.50
CA LEU A 82 21.89 4.50 9.89
C LEU A 82 21.59 3.13 9.25
N ILE A 83 22.51 2.59 8.45
CA ILE A 83 22.32 1.33 7.73
C ILE A 83 22.58 0.18 8.69
N GLY A 84 21.51 -0.53 9.04
CA GLY A 84 21.43 -1.54 10.10
C GLY A 84 22.61 -2.52 10.12
N ALA A 85 23.18 -2.69 11.30
CA ALA A 85 24.25 -3.64 11.61
C ALA A 85 23.74 -5.10 11.62
N ASN A 86 23.21 -5.58 10.51
CA ASN A 86 23.06 -7.00 10.22
C ASN A 86 23.42 -7.27 8.76
N ALA A 87 24.69 -7.00 8.43
CA ALA A 87 25.34 -7.56 7.25
C ALA A 87 25.37 -9.08 7.43
N SER A 88 24.33 -9.77 6.94
CA SER A 88 24.43 -11.18 6.62
C SER A 88 25.53 -11.28 5.56
N ALA A 89 26.67 -11.79 6.00
CA ALA A 89 27.89 -11.87 5.24
C ALA A 89 27.70 -12.82 4.07
N GLU A 90 27.41 -12.29 2.87
CA GLU A 90 27.87 -12.72 1.54
C GLU A 90 27.67 -11.55 0.58
N ASP A 91 28.68 -10.69 0.48
CA ASP A 91 29.34 -10.26 -0.76
C ASP A 91 30.26 -9.08 -0.41
N ALA A 92 31.56 -9.35 -0.33
CA ALA A 92 32.59 -8.34 -0.15
C ALA A 92 33.23 -8.09 -1.52
N GLU A 93 32.70 -7.15 -2.29
CA GLU A 93 33.41 -6.57 -3.42
C GLU A 93 33.93 -5.18 -3.01
N GLU A 94 35.24 -5.12 -2.77
CA GLU A 94 35.98 -3.86 -2.58
C GLU A 94 35.91 -3.03 -3.86
N GLY A 95 35.22 -1.88 -3.83
CA GLY A 95 35.15 -1.03 -5.02
C GLY A 95 34.64 0.39 -4.80
N THR A 96 35.30 1.21 -3.97
CA THR A 96 35.18 2.69 -3.99
C THR A 96 33.78 3.24 -4.33
N GLU A 97 32.77 3.03 -3.47
CA GLU A 97 31.39 3.30 -3.87
C GLU A 97 30.88 4.66 -3.37
N GLU A 98 30.54 5.54 -4.33
CA GLU A 98 29.41 6.47 -4.18
C GLU A 98 28.28 5.69 -3.50
N GLY A 99 27.88 6.08 -2.29
CA GLY A 99 27.11 5.22 -1.39
C GLY A 99 25.95 4.54 -2.11
N THR A 100 25.93 3.21 -2.14
CA THR A 100 24.77 2.45 -2.62
C THR A 100 24.04 1.90 -1.40
N VAL A 101 22.70 1.89 -1.43
CA VAL A 101 21.87 1.24 -0.40
C VAL A 101 21.21 0.03 -1.04
N THR A 102 21.51 -1.15 -0.49
CA THR A 102 20.89 -2.41 -0.89
C THR A 102 19.94 -2.89 0.21
N ASP A 103 18.64 -2.91 -0.07
CA ASP A 103 17.62 -3.42 0.85
C ASP A 103 16.37 -3.89 0.07
N VAL A 104 15.35 -4.39 0.77
CA VAL A 104 14.06 -4.77 0.17
C VAL A 104 13.33 -3.50 -0.29
N ASP A 105 12.81 -3.55 -1.51
CA ASP A 105 12.05 -2.46 -2.12
C ASP A 105 10.89 -1.92 -1.26
N ILE A 106 10.18 -2.78 -0.53
CA ILE A 106 9.13 -2.37 0.43
C ILE A 106 9.70 -1.43 1.49
N ILE A 107 10.85 -1.77 2.08
CA ILE A 107 11.51 -0.99 3.13
C ILE A 107 11.94 0.37 2.57
N LEU A 108 12.58 0.37 1.40
CA LEU A 108 13.10 1.58 0.78
C LEU A 108 11.99 2.51 0.26
N ASN A 109 10.89 1.96 -0.23
CA ASN A 109 9.77 2.75 -0.76
C ASN A 109 8.95 3.42 0.33
N HIS A 110 8.79 2.75 1.48
CA HIS A 110 7.97 3.24 2.58
C HIS A 110 8.81 3.78 3.75
N ASN A 111 10.13 3.89 3.56
CA ASN A 111 11.10 4.38 4.53
C ASN A 111 10.95 3.70 5.91
N LEU A 112 10.76 2.38 5.89
CA LEU A 112 10.61 1.60 7.11
C LEU A 112 11.93 1.56 7.89
N GLN A 113 11.84 1.71 9.20
CA GLN A 113 13.01 1.85 10.06
C GLN A 113 13.33 0.52 10.75
N PRO A 114 14.59 0.05 10.74
CA PRO A 114 14.95 -1.18 11.43
C PRO A 114 14.70 -1.04 12.94
N SER A 115 14.16 -2.09 13.55
CA SER A 115 13.83 -2.13 14.97
C SER A 115 14.42 -3.40 15.59
N ALA A 116 15.19 -3.24 16.67
CA ALA A 116 15.84 -4.36 17.34
C ALA A 116 14.96 -4.87 18.49
N PHE A 117 14.60 -6.15 18.44
CA PHE A 117 13.87 -6.82 19.52
C PHE A 117 14.67 -7.99 20.09
N SER A 118 14.61 -8.14 21.42
CA SER A 118 14.78 -9.45 22.04
C SER A 118 13.44 -10.19 21.97
N LYS A 119 13.46 -11.52 21.99
CA LYS A 119 12.24 -12.33 22.06
C LYS A 119 11.32 -11.92 23.22
N LYS A 120 11.90 -11.50 24.35
CA LYS A 120 11.15 -11.00 25.51
C LYS A 120 10.50 -9.65 25.25
N SER A 121 11.23 -8.68 24.71
CA SER A 121 10.67 -7.35 24.41
C SER A 121 9.62 -7.40 23.31
N TYR A 122 9.82 -8.27 22.30
CA TYR A 122 8.80 -8.51 21.27
C TYR A 122 7.51 -9.09 21.86
N MET A 123 7.63 -10.05 22.79
CA MET A 123 6.46 -10.63 23.46
C MET A 123 5.68 -9.63 24.30
N VAL A 124 6.34 -8.62 24.86
CA VAL A 124 5.67 -7.51 25.57
C VAL A 124 4.96 -6.62 24.56
N TYR A 125 5.71 -6.12 23.57
CA TYR A 125 5.20 -5.27 22.48
C TYR A 125 3.96 -5.89 21.82
N VAL A 126 4.07 -7.12 21.32
CA VAL A 126 3.00 -7.74 20.53
C VAL A 126 1.74 -7.96 21.37
N LYS A 127 1.86 -8.22 22.68
CA LYS A 127 0.70 -8.35 23.56
C LYS A 127 -0.03 -7.03 23.76
N ASP A 128 0.71 -5.93 23.91
CA ASP A 128 0.12 -4.61 24.05
C ASP A 128 -0.47 -4.12 22.72
N TYR A 129 0.19 -4.42 21.61
CA TYR A 129 -0.34 -4.19 20.26
C TYR A 129 -1.65 -4.98 20.04
N MET A 130 -1.69 -6.28 20.35
CA MET A 130 -2.93 -7.08 20.22
C MET A 130 -4.09 -6.49 21.05
N LYS A 131 -3.83 -5.91 22.22
CA LYS A 131 -4.87 -5.24 23.02
C LYS A 131 -5.38 -3.99 22.32
N ALA A 132 -4.49 -3.17 21.75
CA ALA A 132 -4.89 -1.99 21.00
C ALA A 132 -5.75 -2.35 19.77
N ILE A 133 -5.34 -3.37 19.01
CA ILE A 133 -6.12 -3.88 17.87
C ILE A 133 -7.47 -4.42 18.34
N LYS A 134 -7.52 -5.17 19.44
CA LYS A 134 -8.77 -5.67 20.01
C LYS A 134 -9.73 -4.53 20.34
N SER A 135 -9.26 -3.47 21.00
CA SER A 135 -10.09 -2.30 21.32
C SER A 135 -10.62 -1.61 20.06
N HIS A 136 -9.78 -1.44 19.04
CA HIS A 136 -10.23 -0.88 17.75
C HIS A 136 -11.27 -1.78 17.07
N LEU A 137 -11.08 -3.11 17.08
CA LEU A 137 -12.05 -4.05 16.53
C LEU A 137 -13.38 -4.01 17.31
N GLU A 138 -13.36 -3.88 18.63
CA GLU A 138 -14.58 -3.76 19.45
C GLU A 138 -15.43 -2.53 19.06
N GLU A 139 -14.79 -1.45 18.61
CA GLU A 139 -15.47 -0.20 18.20
C GLU A 139 -15.94 -0.23 16.73
N HIS A 140 -15.14 -0.80 15.82
CA HIS A 140 -15.36 -0.67 14.37
C HIS A 140 -15.80 -1.96 13.67
N ASN A 141 -15.50 -3.13 14.23
CA ASN A 141 -15.78 -4.44 13.64
C ASN A 141 -15.91 -5.53 14.74
N PRO A 142 -16.94 -5.43 15.60
CA PRO A 142 -17.04 -6.26 16.80
C PRO A 142 -17.18 -7.76 16.50
N GLU A 143 -17.73 -8.12 15.33
CA GLU A 143 -17.86 -9.50 14.88
C GLU A 143 -16.50 -10.19 14.65
N ARG A 144 -15.45 -9.43 14.32
CA ARG A 144 -14.09 -9.96 14.06
C ARG A 144 -13.33 -10.28 15.35
N VAL A 145 -13.72 -9.70 16.49
CA VAL A 145 -13.01 -9.78 17.77
C VAL A 145 -12.82 -11.23 18.23
N ALA A 146 -13.85 -12.07 18.12
CA ALA A 146 -13.79 -13.46 18.58
C ALA A 146 -12.76 -14.29 17.79
N ASP A 147 -12.80 -14.17 16.46
CA ASP A 147 -11.85 -14.87 15.57
C ASP A 147 -10.43 -14.32 15.72
N PHE A 148 -10.28 -13.00 15.91
CA PHE A 148 -8.98 -12.36 16.16
C PHE A 148 -8.34 -12.91 17.44
N MET A 149 -9.09 -12.91 18.54
CA MET A 149 -8.59 -13.41 19.83
C MET A 149 -8.26 -14.91 19.81
N LYS A 150 -8.99 -15.70 19.02
CA LYS A 150 -8.72 -17.12 18.83
C LYS A 150 -7.43 -17.37 18.03
N ALA A 151 -7.19 -16.58 16.99
CA ALA A 151 -6.06 -16.77 16.07
C ALA A 151 -4.77 -16.05 16.52
N ALA A 152 -4.87 -14.97 17.31
CA ALA A 152 -3.72 -14.18 17.79
C ALA A 152 -2.62 -15.01 18.48
N PRO A 153 -2.91 -15.99 19.37
CA PRO A 153 -1.86 -16.80 19.99
C PRO A 153 -1.03 -17.61 18.98
N ALA A 154 -1.67 -18.15 17.94
CA ALA A 154 -1.00 -18.89 16.88
C ALA A 154 -0.13 -17.96 16.01
N ALA A 155 -0.65 -16.78 15.67
CA ALA A 155 0.07 -15.76 14.94
C ALA A 155 1.34 -15.29 15.67
N ILE A 156 1.24 -15.01 16.98
CA ILE A 156 2.40 -14.66 17.82
C ILE A 156 3.40 -15.83 17.87
N LYS A 157 2.90 -17.06 18.00
CA LYS A 157 3.75 -18.25 18.03
C LYS A 157 4.54 -18.42 16.73
N ARG A 158 3.93 -18.17 15.57
CA ARG A 158 4.58 -18.27 14.25
C ARG A 158 5.84 -17.41 14.17
N ILE A 159 5.78 -16.17 14.62
CA ILE A 159 6.94 -15.26 14.62
C ILE A 159 7.94 -15.68 15.70
N THR A 160 7.45 -16.02 16.90
CA THR A 160 8.34 -16.31 18.03
C THR A 160 9.01 -17.68 17.97
N SER A 161 8.48 -18.65 17.23
CA SER A 161 9.15 -19.94 17.03
C SER A 161 10.41 -19.82 16.16
N ASP A 162 10.42 -18.86 15.24
CA ASP A 162 11.50 -18.63 14.27
C ASP A 162 12.11 -17.22 14.44
N PHE A 163 12.10 -16.72 15.68
CA PHE A 163 12.36 -15.32 15.99
C PHE A 163 13.71 -14.80 15.46
N ASP A 164 14.74 -15.63 15.51
CA ASP A 164 16.11 -15.23 15.15
C ASP A 164 16.30 -15.05 13.62
N ASN A 165 15.38 -15.61 12.81
CA ASN A 165 15.36 -15.41 11.36
C ASN A 165 14.53 -14.19 10.93
N PHE A 166 13.70 -13.67 11.82
CA PHE A 166 12.90 -12.47 11.55
C PHE A 166 13.70 -11.20 11.82
N GLN A 167 13.64 -10.28 10.87
CA GLN A 167 14.10 -8.90 11.02
C GLN A 167 12.88 -8.00 11.19
N PHE A 168 12.93 -7.05 12.12
CA PHE A 168 11.78 -6.23 12.49
C PHE A 168 11.95 -4.80 11.99
N TYR A 169 10.87 -4.23 11.46
CA TYR A 169 10.84 -2.89 10.91
C TYR A 169 9.61 -2.13 11.42
N SER A 170 9.83 -0.91 11.88
CA SER A 170 8.77 0.03 12.30
C SER A 170 8.42 0.98 11.16
N GLY A 171 7.23 1.58 11.23
CA GLY A 171 6.84 2.68 10.34
C GLY A 171 7.78 3.88 10.43
N SER A 172 7.63 4.81 9.50
CA SER A 172 8.53 5.97 9.34
C SER A 172 8.63 6.84 10.60
N THR A 173 7.55 6.96 11.38
CA THR A 173 7.54 7.74 12.63
C THR A 173 8.19 7.01 13.81
N MET A 174 8.53 5.73 13.67
CA MET A 174 9.07 4.87 14.73
C MET A 174 8.20 4.85 16.00
N ASN A 175 6.87 4.96 15.84
CA ASN A 175 5.94 4.88 16.97
C ASN A 175 6.06 3.51 17.68
N PRO A 176 6.43 3.45 18.97
CA PRO A 176 6.64 2.19 19.70
C PRO A 176 5.35 1.38 19.92
N ALA A 177 4.19 2.03 19.82
CA ALA A 177 2.89 1.37 19.88
C ALA A 177 2.36 0.97 18.50
N GLY A 178 2.99 1.46 17.42
CA GLY A 178 2.58 1.18 16.05
C GLY A 178 2.90 -0.25 15.63
N ILE A 179 2.47 -0.59 14.42
CA ILE A 179 2.77 -1.88 13.82
C ILE A 179 4.26 -2.05 13.54
N VAL A 180 4.74 -3.29 13.75
CA VAL A 180 6.07 -3.74 13.39
C VAL A 180 5.93 -4.81 12.33
N GLY A 181 6.47 -4.53 11.14
CA GLY A 181 6.61 -5.50 10.06
C GLY A 181 7.71 -6.51 10.39
N ALA A 182 7.45 -7.79 10.16
CA ALA A 182 8.43 -8.85 10.33
C ALA A 182 8.88 -9.38 8.96
N LEU A 183 10.12 -9.05 8.58
CA LEU A 183 10.78 -9.51 7.35
C LEU A 183 11.40 -10.89 7.58
N ASN A 184 11.19 -11.80 6.64
CA ASN A 184 11.93 -13.07 6.53
C ASN A 184 12.06 -13.43 5.04
N TYR A 185 12.77 -14.50 4.73
CA TYR A 185 13.01 -15.00 3.38
C TYR A 185 12.27 -16.31 3.16
N ARG A 186 11.77 -16.53 1.93
CA ARG A 186 11.13 -17.80 1.56
C ARG A 186 12.13 -18.96 1.62
N GLU A 187 11.66 -20.19 1.41
CA GLU A 187 12.50 -21.40 1.41
C GLU A 187 13.63 -21.35 0.36
N ASP A 188 13.51 -20.48 -0.64
CA ASP A 188 14.57 -20.22 -1.62
C ASP A 188 15.74 -19.38 -1.07
N GLY A 189 15.60 -18.79 0.12
CA GLY A 189 16.58 -17.92 0.76
C GLY A 189 16.80 -16.57 0.09
N ILE A 190 16.09 -16.27 -1.00
CA ILE A 190 16.34 -15.11 -1.87
C ILE A 190 15.14 -14.16 -1.86
N THR A 191 13.92 -14.70 -1.87
CA THR A 191 12.69 -13.90 -1.99
C THR A 191 12.28 -13.37 -0.63
N PRO A 192 12.41 -12.04 -0.37
CA PRO A 192 11.99 -11.46 0.90
C PRO A 192 10.46 -11.37 0.96
N TYR A 193 9.90 -11.60 2.14
CA TYR A 193 8.51 -11.30 2.43
C TYR A 193 8.38 -10.64 3.80
N MET A 194 7.47 -9.68 3.89
CA MET A 194 7.12 -9.02 5.14
C MET A 194 5.75 -9.47 5.62
N LEU A 195 5.65 -9.73 6.92
CA LEU A 195 4.40 -10.02 7.60
C LEU A 195 3.89 -8.76 8.31
N PHE A 196 2.67 -8.37 8.00
CA PHE A 196 1.95 -7.30 8.70
C PHE A 196 0.63 -7.82 9.24
N PHE A 197 0.26 -7.46 10.46
CA PHE A 197 -1.04 -7.83 11.04
C PHE A 197 -2.18 -7.19 10.26
N LYS A 198 -3.05 -8.03 9.66
CA LYS A 198 -4.14 -7.57 8.79
C LYS A 198 -5.13 -6.67 9.51
N ASP A 199 -5.53 -7.04 10.72
CA ASP A 199 -6.52 -6.29 11.50
C ASP A 199 -5.98 -4.97 12.08
N GLY A 200 -4.67 -4.74 11.96
CA GLY A 200 -4.02 -3.49 12.33
C GLY A 200 -3.83 -2.50 11.17
N LEU A 201 -4.41 -2.79 10.01
CA LEU A 201 -4.22 -1.98 8.81
C LEU A 201 -5.52 -1.42 8.26
N LEU A 202 -5.46 -0.16 7.84
CA LEU A 202 -6.49 0.49 7.03
C LEU A 202 -6.05 0.50 5.57
N SER A 203 -6.93 0.05 4.69
CA SER A 203 -6.75 0.17 3.24
C SER A 203 -7.39 1.45 2.73
N GLU A 204 -6.59 2.39 2.26
CA GLU A 204 -7.05 3.64 1.66
C GLU A 204 -6.98 3.57 0.14
N LYS A 205 -8.05 4.00 -0.54
CA LYS A 205 -8.08 4.10 -2.00
C LYS A 205 -7.63 5.49 -2.43
N LEU A 206 -6.45 5.60 -3.06
CA LEU A 206 -6.08 6.80 -3.80
C LEU A 206 -6.63 6.71 -5.22
N THR A 207 -7.45 7.69 -5.59
CA THR A 207 -7.89 7.92 -6.96
C THR A 207 -7.15 9.13 -7.52
N SER A 208 -6.18 8.91 -8.39
CA SER A 208 -5.57 9.99 -9.15
C SER A 208 -6.29 10.16 -10.48
N GLN A 209 -6.82 11.36 -10.76
CA GLN A 209 -7.34 11.71 -12.07
C GLN A 209 -6.20 12.29 -12.90
N MET A 210 -5.53 11.45 -13.68
CA MET A 210 -4.52 11.93 -14.62
C MET A 210 -5.20 12.37 -15.92
N ALA A 211 -5.19 13.67 -16.20
CA ALA A 211 -5.60 14.18 -17.50
C ALA A 211 -4.62 13.69 -18.59
N PRO A 212 -5.10 13.17 -19.73
CA PRO A 212 -4.21 12.68 -20.78
C PRO A 212 -3.34 13.83 -21.30
N THR A 213 -2.02 13.72 -21.08
CA THR A 213 -1.05 14.71 -21.60
C THR A 213 -1.04 14.59 -23.12
N THR A 214 -1.75 15.49 -23.79
CA THR A 214 -1.71 15.57 -25.25
C THR A 214 -0.31 16.01 -25.65
N ARG A 215 0.55 15.08 -26.07
CA ARG A 215 1.77 15.44 -26.81
C ARG A 215 1.32 16.13 -28.09
N ARG A 216 1.34 17.47 -28.11
CA ARG A 216 1.38 18.20 -29.38
C ARG A 216 2.71 17.88 -30.03
N SER A 217 2.69 16.95 -30.97
CA SER A 217 3.76 16.84 -31.97
C SER A 217 3.75 18.15 -32.76
N SER A 218 4.81 18.96 -32.57
CA SER A 218 5.17 20.06 -33.47
C SER A 218 5.70 19.52 -34.79
#